data_AF-G5QG63-F1
#
_entry.id   AF-G5QG63-F1
#
_cell.length_a   1.000
_cell.length_b   1.000
_cell.length_c   1.000
_cell.angle_alpha   90.00
_cell.angle_beta   90.00
_cell.angle_gamma   90.00
#
_symmetry.space_group_name_H-M   'P 1'
#
loop_
_entity.id
_entity.type
_entity.pdbx_description
1 polymer ?
#
loop_
_entity_poly.entity_id
_entity_poly.type
_entity_poly.pdbx_seq_one_letter_code
_entity_poly.pdbx_strand_id
1 'polypeptide(L)'
;MQCALYDAGRCRSCQWITQSVNEQLSAKTADLHRLLTGLPVEQWCAPIGGPEQHFRNKAKMVVSGSVEKPLFGMLHRDGTPVDLCGCPLYPASFAPVFSALKPFIARAGLTPYNVARKRGELKYLLLTESQFDGGMMLRFVLRSETKLTQLRAALPWLRAQLPQLRVITANIQPVHMAIMEGETEIYLTDQQALAE
;
A
#
# COMPACT_ATOMS: atom_id res chain seq x y z
N MET A 1 -13.46 -5.65 -14.74
CA MET A 1 -12.08 -6.08 -14.38
C MET A 1 -12.06 -7.51 -13.86
N GLN A 2 -11.10 -8.35 -14.27
CA GLN A 2 -10.87 -9.68 -13.67
C GLN A 2 -9.88 -9.58 -12.51
N CYS A 3 -10.17 -10.22 -11.37
CA CYS A 3 -9.31 -10.16 -10.18
C CYS A 3 -9.30 -11.50 -9.45
N ALA A 4 -8.21 -12.25 -9.62
CA ALA A 4 -8.07 -13.57 -9.01
C ALA A 4 -8.23 -13.57 -7.47
N LEU A 5 -7.86 -12.48 -6.79
CA LEU A 5 -8.05 -12.35 -5.33
C LEU A 5 -9.53 -12.22 -4.94
N TYR A 6 -10.32 -11.55 -5.78
CA TYR A 6 -11.76 -11.45 -5.58
C TYR A 6 -12.44 -12.77 -5.96
N ASP A 7 -12.09 -13.36 -7.10
CA ASP A 7 -12.68 -14.61 -7.56
C ASP A 7 -12.44 -15.74 -6.56
N ALA A 8 -11.24 -15.79 -5.95
CA ALA A 8 -10.89 -16.77 -4.92
C ALA A 8 -11.45 -16.49 -3.51
N GLY A 9 -12.28 -15.45 -3.32
CA GLY A 9 -12.84 -15.14 -1.99
C GLY A 9 -11.86 -14.47 -1.01
N ARG A 10 -10.62 -14.23 -1.42
CA ARG A 10 -9.52 -13.79 -0.53
C ARG A 10 -9.57 -12.30 -0.20
N CYS A 11 -10.10 -11.48 -1.10
CA CYS A 11 -10.23 -10.03 -0.92
C CYS A 11 -11.62 -9.54 -1.38
N ARG A 12 -12.21 -8.62 -0.60
CA ARG A 12 -13.53 -8.02 -0.88
C ARG A 12 -13.51 -6.48 -0.83
N SER A 13 -12.32 -5.87 -0.90
CA SER A 13 -12.18 -4.41 -0.81
C SER A 13 -12.84 -3.66 -1.98
N CYS A 14 -12.89 -4.26 -3.17
CA CYS A 14 -13.56 -3.68 -4.34
C CYS A 14 -15.03 -4.13 -4.37
N GLN A 15 -15.90 -3.42 -3.66
CA GLN A 15 -17.30 -3.83 -3.47
C GLN A 15 -18.09 -3.97 -4.77
N TRP A 16 -17.78 -3.14 -5.79
CA TRP A 16 -18.54 -3.06 -7.04
C TRP A 16 -17.80 -3.65 -8.25
N ILE A 17 -16.78 -4.47 -8.02
CA ILE A 17 -15.94 -5.02 -9.10
C ILE A 17 -16.72 -5.81 -10.16
N THR A 18 -17.88 -6.37 -9.80
CA THR A 18 -18.77 -7.13 -10.69
C THR A 18 -19.68 -6.24 -11.55
N GLN A 19 -19.73 -4.94 -11.28
CA GLN A 19 -20.49 -3.96 -12.04
C GLN A 19 -19.58 -3.29 -13.07
N SER A 20 -20.11 -3.03 -14.26
CA SER A 20 -19.44 -2.17 -15.25
C SER A 20 -19.25 -0.76 -14.71
N VAL A 21 -18.25 -0.03 -15.22
CA VAL A 21 -18.01 1.36 -14.80
C VAL A 21 -19.26 2.23 -15.00
N ASN A 22 -20.01 2.04 -16.08
CA ASN A 22 -21.22 2.81 -16.35
C ASN A 22 -22.33 2.57 -15.30
N GLU A 23 -22.53 1.32 -14.87
CA GLU A 23 -23.47 0.99 -13.78
C GLU A 23 -23.01 1.63 -12.47
N GLN A 24 -21.71 1.58 -12.16
CA GLN A 24 -21.16 2.20 -10.96
C GLN A 24 -21.37 3.73 -10.97
N LEU A 25 -21.11 4.40 -12.08
CA LEU A 25 -21.30 5.84 -12.21
C LEU A 25 -22.79 6.20 -12.08
N SER A 26 -23.67 5.44 -12.73
CA SER A 26 -25.12 5.66 -12.66
C SER A 26 -25.63 5.50 -11.22
N ALA A 27 -25.19 4.46 -10.50
CA ALA A 27 -25.54 4.24 -9.10
C ALA A 27 -25.03 5.36 -8.18
N LYS A 28 -23.78 5.83 -8.37
CA LYS A 28 -23.21 6.96 -7.62
C LYS A 28 -23.98 8.26 -7.87
N THR A 29 -24.33 8.54 -9.12
CA THR A 29 -25.10 9.74 -9.48
C THR A 29 -26.49 9.70 -8.85
N ALA A 30 -27.18 8.56 -8.91
CA ALA A 30 -28.48 8.40 -8.27
C ALA A 30 -28.39 8.58 -6.75
N ASP A 31 -27.35 8.03 -6.11
CA ASP A 31 -27.13 8.19 -4.67
C ASP A 31 -26.83 9.64 -4.28
N LEU A 32 -26.02 10.34 -5.07
CA LEU A 32 -25.73 11.77 -4.88
C LEU A 32 -27.02 12.62 -4.96
N HIS A 33 -27.87 12.39 -5.96
CA HIS A 33 -29.14 13.09 -6.10
C HIS A 33 -30.03 12.86 -4.86
N ARG A 34 -30.09 11.62 -4.38
CA ARG A 34 -30.85 11.26 -3.18
C ARG A 34 -30.31 11.98 -1.94
N LEU A 35 -28.98 12.00 -1.74
CA LEU A 35 -28.34 12.65 -0.60
C LEU A 35 -28.55 14.17 -0.57
N LEU A 36 -28.68 14.81 -1.74
CA LEU A 36 -28.88 16.26 -1.86
C LEU A 36 -30.36 16.67 -2.02
N THR A 37 -31.30 15.75 -1.80
CA THR A 37 -32.73 16.04 -1.87
C THR A 37 -33.10 17.20 -0.93
N GLY A 38 -33.77 18.22 -1.45
CA GLY A 38 -34.22 19.39 -0.68
C GLY A 38 -33.17 20.50 -0.53
N LEU A 39 -31.95 20.31 -1.04
CA LEU A 39 -30.95 21.37 -1.15
C LEU A 39 -31.01 22.01 -2.55
N PRO A 40 -30.82 23.34 -2.69
CA PRO A 40 -30.74 23.97 -3.99
C PRO A 40 -29.45 23.51 -4.70
N VAL A 41 -29.60 22.91 -5.88
CA VAL A 41 -28.49 22.54 -6.77
C VAL A 41 -28.66 23.29 -8.07
N GLU A 42 -27.70 24.15 -8.39
CA GLU A 42 -27.74 24.99 -9.60
C GLU A 42 -27.60 24.17 -10.88
N GLN A 43 -26.66 23.21 -10.89
CA GLN A 43 -26.38 22.37 -12.05
C GLN A 43 -25.92 20.97 -11.64
N TRP A 44 -26.46 19.96 -12.35
CA TRP A 44 -25.96 18.59 -12.32
C TRP A 44 -25.02 18.36 -13.51
N CYS A 45 -23.77 17.99 -13.24
CA CYS A 45 -22.78 17.66 -14.27
C CYS A 45 -22.74 16.15 -14.54
N ALA A 46 -22.34 15.77 -15.75
CA ALA A 46 -22.10 14.36 -16.08
C ALA A 46 -20.94 13.79 -15.26
N PRO A 47 -21.05 12.55 -14.76
CA PRO A 47 -19.98 11.94 -13.98
C PRO A 47 -18.78 11.58 -14.88
N ILE A 48 -17.56 11.77 -14.35
CA ILE A 48 -16.32 11.41 -15.04
C ILE A 48 -15.87 10.03 -14.55
N GLY A 49 -15.62 9.12 -15.48
CA GLY A 49 -15.06 7.80 -15.22
C GLY A 49 -13.53 7.79 -15.27
N GLY A 50 -12.93 6.83 -14.57
CA GLY A 50 -11.50 6.53 -14.64
C GLY A 50 -11.24 5.14 -15.19
N PRO A 51 -9.97 4.76 -15.39
CA PRO A 51 -9.61 3.40 -15.79
C PRO A 51 -10.01 2.38 -14.72
N GLU A 52 -10.28 1.14 -15.14
CA GLU A 52 -10.65 0.06 -14.22
C GLU A 52 -9.48 -0.56 -13.46
N GLN A 53 -8.26 -0.38 -13.95
CA GLN A 53 -7.04 -1.05 -13.47
C GLN A 53 -5.89 -0.04 -13.38
N HIS A 54 -4.85 -0.40 -12.63
CA HIS A 54 -3.57 0.32 -12.59
C HIS A 54 -3.62 1.80 -12.15
N PHE A 55 -4.73 2.27 -11.58
CA PHE A 55 -4.87 3.66 -11.15
C PHE A 55 -4.37 3.93 -9.72
N ARG A 56 -4.02 2.89 -8.96
CA ARG A 56 -3.63 3.03 -7.56
C ARG A 56 -2.12 3.16 -7.43
N ASN A 57 -1.60 4.37 -7.56
CA ASN A 57 -0.18 4.67 -7.40
C ASN A 57 0.34 4.62 -5.95
N LYS A 58 -0.49 4.22 -4.98
CA LYS A 58 -0.14 4.11 -3.55
C LYS A 58 -0.56 2.75 -2.98
N ALA A 59 0.42 1.94 -2.58
CA ALA A 59 0.21 0.70 -1.84
C ALA A 59 0.49 0.93 -0.35
N LYS A 60 -0.45 0.52 0.49
CA LYS A 60 -0.33 0.55 1.95
C LYS A 60 -0.49 -0.88 2.44
N MET A 61 0.63 -1.53 2.69
CA MET A 61 0.68 -2.97 2.92
C MET A 61 0.98 -3.26 4.38
N VAL A 62 0.06 -3.94 5.07
CA VAL A 62 0.39 -4.63 6.32
C VAL A 62 1.42 -5.71 6.01
N VAL A 63 2.49 -5.77 6.81
CA VAL A 63 3.48 -6.83 6.71
C VAL A 63 3.16 -7.91 7.73
N SER A 64 2.97 -9.13 7.25
CA SER A 64 2.62 -10.30 8.06
C SER A 64 3.38 -11.53 7.58
N GLY A 65 3.07 -12.72 8.12
CA GLY A 65 3.83 -13.94 7.84
C GLY A 65 5.12 -14.03 8.65
N SER A 66 6.16 -14.61 8.05
CA SER A 66 7.50 -14.72 8.66
C SER A 66 8.53 -13.88 7.91
N VAL A 67 9.75 -13.80 8.45
CA VAL A 67 10.87 -13.10 7.81
C VAL A 67 11.23 -13.73 6.46
N GLU A 68 11.15 -15.05 6.37
CA GLU A 68 11.49 -15.84 5.17
C GLU A 68 10.34 -15.89 4.16
N LYS A 69 9.10 -15.76 4.64
CA LYS A 69 7.88 -15.78 3.82
C LYS A 69 6.96 -14.61 4.21
N PRO A 70 7.39 -13.36 3.97
CA PRO A 70 6.58 -12.21 4.31
C PRO A 70 5.41 -12.08 3.34
N LEU A 71 4.26 -11.67 3.87
CA LEU A 71 3.06 -11.34 3.12
C LEU A 71 2.84 -9.83 3.20
N PHE A 72 2.60 -9.21 2.05
CA PHE A 72 2.30 -7.78 1.93
C PHE A 72 0.85 -7.60 1.50
N GLY A 73 0.03 -7.01 2.36
CA GLY A 73 -1.37 -6.78 2.01
C GLY A 73 -2.21 -6.32 3.19
N MET A 74 -3.17 -7.14 3.58
CA MET A 74 -4.12 -6.81 4.64
C MET A 74 -4.31 -7.98 5.60
N LEU A 75 -4.91 -7.68 6.76
CA LEU A 75 -5.45 -8.68 7.67
C LEU A 75 -6.97 -8.65 7.57
N HIS A 76 -7.58 -9.83 7.53
CA HIS A 76 -9.01 -9.96 7.81
C HIS A 76 -9.29 -9.68 9.29
N ARG A 77 -10.57 -9.50 9.64
CA ARG A 77 -11.00 -9.22 11.02
C ARG A 77 -10.61 -10.32 12.00
N ASP A 78 -10.50 -11.55 11.52
CA ASP A 78 -10.06 -12.75 12.25
C ASP A 78 -8.52 -12.84 12.40
N GLY A 79 -7.78 -11.90 11.80
CA GLY A 79 -6.31 -11.88 11.78
C GLY A 79 -5.68 -12.69 10.63
N THR A 80 -6.48 -13.29 9.75
CA THR A 80 -5.96 -14.05 8.60
C THR A 80 -5.28 -13.10 7.61
N PRO A 81 -3.99 -13.31 7.28
CA PRO A 81 -3.29 -12.44 6.34
C PRO A 81 -3.63 -12.74 4.89
N VAL A 82 -3.70 -11.69 4.08
CA VAL A 82 -3.93 -11.77 2.63
C VAL A 82 -2.82 -11.02 1.93
N ASP A 83 -2.12 -11.74 1.04
CA ASP A 83 -1.17 -11.15 0.10
C ASP A 83 -1.92 -10.41 -1.01
N LEU A 84 -1.61 -9.12 -1.18
CA LEU A 84 -2.20 -8.23 -2.18
C LEU A 84 -1.20 -7.80 -3.27
N CYS A 85 -0.03 -8.44 -3.37
CA CYS A 85 0.98 -8.08 -4.37
C CYS A 85 0.49 -8.26 -5.82
N GLY A 86 -0.49 -9.14 -6.04
CA GLY A 86 -1.16 -9.36 -7.33
C GLY A 86 -2.44 -8.57 -7.55
N CYS A 87 -2.69 -7.50 -6.76
CA CYS A 87 -3.88 -6.68 -6.92
C CYS A 87 -3.84 -5.91 -8.26
N PRO A 88 -4.85 -6.03 -9.14
CA PRO A 88 -4.85 -5.40 -10.47
C PRO A 88 -5.01 -3.87 -10.43
N LEU A 89 -5.32 -3.30 -9.26
CA LEU A 89 -5.39 -1.85 -9.09
C LEU A 89 -4.00 -1.20 -9.09
N TYR A 90 -2.95 -1.94 -8.72
CA TYR A 90 -1.60 -1.40 -8.71
C TYR A 90 -1.02 -1.35 -10.13
N PRO A 91 -0.25 -0.29 -10.46
CA PRO A 91 0.54 -0.24 -11.69
C PRO A 91 1.47 -1.44 -11.83
N ALA A 92 1.79 -1.82 -13.07
CA ALA A 92 2.66 -2.96 -13.36
C ALA A 92 4.07 -2.83 -12.74
N SER A 93 4.53 -1.58 -12.51
CA SER A 93 5.80 -1.26 -11.84
C SER A 93 5.88 -1.74 -10.39
N PHE A 94 4.74 -2.00 -9.72
CA PHE A 94 4.73 -2.45 -8.32
C PHE A 94 5.12 -3.93 -8.17
N ALA A 95 4.77 -4.79 -9.14
CA ALA A 95 5.07 -6.22 -9.08
C ALA A 95 6.57 -6.54 -8.89
N PRO A 96 7.51 -5.98 -9.69
CA PRO A 96 8.94 -6.22 -9.46
C PRO A 96 9.43 -5.66 -8.12
N VAL A 97 8.87 -4.55 -7.65
CA VAL A 97 9.20 -3.97 -6.34
C VAL A 97 8.81 -4.91 -5.21
N PHE A 98 7.58 -5.43 -5.22
CA PHE A 98 7.16 -6.41 -4.22
C PHE A 98 8.01 -7.68 -4.26
N SER A 99 8.33 -8.17 -5.48
CA SER A 99 9.18 -9.35 -5.66
C SER A 99 10.56 -9.15 -5.03
N ALA A 100 11.19 -8.00 -5.22
CA ALA A 100 12.50 -7.67 -4.63
C ALA A 100 12.43 -7.40 -3.12
N LEU A 101 11.30 -6.84 -2.63
CA LEU A 101 11.12 -6.56 -1.21
C LEU A 101 10.96 -7.83 -0.37
N LYS A 102 10.34 -8.89 -0.88
CA LYS A 102 10.19 -10.16 -0.13
C LYS A 102 11.52 -10.73 0.39
N PRO A 103 12.55 -11.00 -0.46
CA PRO A 103 13.85 -11.43 0.02
C PRO A 103 14.62 -10.32 0.77
N PHE A 104 14.32 -9.05 0.49
CA PHE A 104 14.93 -7.93 1.24
C PHE A 104 14.57 -7.95 2.73
N ILE A 105 13.32 -8.30 3.08
CA ILE A 105 12.88 -8.40 4.47
C ILE A 105 13.79 -9.34 5.27
N ALA A 106 14.12 -10.50 4.71
CA ALA A 106 15.06 -11.44 5.31
C ALA A 106 16.49 -10.88 5.41
N ARG A 107 17.00 -10.29 4.32
CA ARG A 107 18.33 -9.67 4.29
C ARG A 107 18.50 -8.57 5.34
N ALA A 108 17.47 -7.75 5.53
CA ALA A 108 17.45 -6.67 6.51
C ALA A 108 17.00 -7.13 7.92
N GLY A 109 16.70 -8.42 8.11
CA GLY A 109 16.26 -9.00 9.38
C GLY A 109 15.04 -8.30 9.97
N LEU A 110 14.13 -7.83 9.12
CA LEU A 110 12.94 -7.10 9.51
C LEU A 110 11.82 -8.08 9.87
N THR A 111 11.60 -8.29 11.16
CA THR A 111 10.57 -9.21 11.65
C THR A 111 9.18 -8.61 11.46
N PRO A 112 8.25 -9.27 10.74
CA PRO A 112 6.87 -8.80 10.65
C PRO A 112 6.23 -8.60 12.03
N TYR A 113 5.51 -7.50 12.22
CA TYR A 113 4.88 -7.17 13.49
C TYR A 113 3.58 -7.96 13.67
N ASN A 114 3.53 -8.79 14.71
CA ASN A 114 2.33 -9.48 15.15
C ASN A 114 1.54 -8.60 16.12
N VAL A 115 0.37 -8.14 15.68
CA VAL A 115 -0.52 -7.25 16.45
C VAL A 115 -0.95 -7.90 17.76
N ALA A 116 -1.46 -9.13 17.72
CA ALA A 116 -1.98 -9.83 18.90
C ALA A 116 -0.91 -10.06 19.98
N ARG A 117 0.32 -10.41 19.57
CA ARG A 117 1.44 -10.70 20.49
C ARG A 117 2.29 -9.48 20.83
N LYS A 118 2.06 -8.34 20.18
CA LYS A 118 2.87 -7.11 20.29
C LYS A 118 4.38 -7.37 20.11
N ARG A 119 4.74 -8.18 19.12
CA ARG A 119 6.12 -8.63 18.83
C ARG A 119 6.46 -8.44 17.36
N GLY A 120 7.75 -8.32 17.06
CA GLY A 120 8.25 -7.99 15.73
C GLY A 120 8.48 -6.49 15.59
N GLU A 121 8.97 -6.07 14.42
CA GLU A 121 9.41 -4.70 14.18
C GLU A 121 8.75 -4.06 12.96
N LEU A 122 8.64 -4.74 11.82
CA LEU A 122 8.09 -4.17 10.59
C LEU A 122 6.56 -4.28 10.56
N LYS A 123 5.87 -3.15 10.65
CA LYS A 123 4.39 -3.07 10.66
C LYS A 123 3.81 -2.94 9.26
N TYR A 124 4.33 -1.98 8.49
CA TYR A 124 3.82 -1.67 7.16
C TYR A 124 4.96 -1.38 6.17
N LEU A 125 4.67 -1.63 4.89
CA LEU A 125 5.38 -1.04 3.76
C LEU A 125 4.43 -0.09 3.05
N LEU A 126 4.81 1.18 2.96
CA LEU A 126 4.08 2.18 2.19
C LEU A 126 4.89 2.49 0.94
N LEU A 127 4.30 2.26 -0.22
CA LEU A 127 4.94 2.49 -1.52
C LEU A 127 4.09 3.49 -2.31
N THR A 128 4.74 4.54 -2.78
CA THR A 128 4.14 5.55 -3.66
C THR A 128 4.95 5.60 -4.96
N GLU A 129 4.26 5.67 -6.09
CA GLU A 129 4.85 5.97 -7.39
C GLU A 129 4.42 7.36 -7.84
N SER A 130 5.41 8.16 -8.24
CA SER A 130 5.21 9.44 -8.91
C SER A 130 4.56 9.22 -10.27
N GLN A 131 3.51 9.99 -10.56
CA GLN A 131 2.89 9.98 -11.89
C GLN A 131 3.67 10.81 -12.90
N PHE A 132 4.64 11.62 -12.46
CA PHE A 132 5.46 12.48 -13.30
C PHE A 132 6.58 11.71 -14.00
N ASP A 133 7.37 10.93 -13.24
CA ASP A 133 8.58 10.27 -13.75
C ASP A 133 8.68 8.78 -13.40
N GLY A 134 7.68 8.20 -12.72
CA GLY A 134 7.71 6.82 -12.26
C GLY A 134 8.68 6.54 -11.09
N GLY A 135 9.31 7.58 -10.54
CA GLY A 135 10.12 7.50 -9.34
C GLY A 135 9.28 7.04 -8.14
N MET A 136 9.89 6.27 -7.24
CA MET A 136 9.17 5.65 -6.14
C MET A 136 9.69 6.04 -4.76
N MET A 137 8.77 6.14 -3.82
CA MET A 137 9.03 6.35 -2.39
C MET A 137 8.62 5.09 -1.64
N LEU A 138 9.58 4.51 -0.93
CA LEU A 138 9.35 3.36 -0.05
C LEU A 138 9.57 3.76 1.41
N ARG A 139 8.51 3.64 2.21
CA ARG A 139 8.57 3.84 3.66
C ARG A 139 8.40 2.51 4.39
N PHE A 140 9.40 2.19 5.20
CA PHE A 140 9.33 1.11 6.19
C PHE A 140 8.71 1.67 7.46
N VAL A 141 7.49 1.24 7.83
CA VAL A 141 6.92 1.61 9.13
C VAL A 141 7.37 0.58 10.15
N LEU A 142 8.25 1.01 11.06
CA LEU A 142 8.84 0.21 12.12
C LEU A 142 8.18 0.51 13.46
N ARG A 143 8.14 -0.48 14.35
CA ARG A 143 7.74 -0.30 15.74
C ARG A 143 8.74 0.58 16.50
N SER A 144 10.02 0.42 16.23
CA SER A 144 11.11 1.08 16.95
C SER A 144 12.33 1.29 16.05
N GLU A 145 13.34 1.99 16.57
CA GLU A 145 14.58 2.23 15.86
C GLU A 145 15.56 1.04 15.88
N THR A 146 15.24 -0.04 16.60
CA THR A 146 16.16 -1.17 16.86
C THR A 146 16.72 -1.84 15.61
N LYS A 147 16.01 -1.76 14.48
CA LYS A 147 16.44 -2.35 13.20
C LYS A 147 17.04 -1.35 12.21
N LEU A 148 17.19 -0.07 12.57
CA LEU A 148 17.71 0.94 11.65
C LEU A 148 19.12 0.66 11.16
N THR A 149 20.04 0.26 12.04
CA THR A 149 21.42 -0.06 11.65
C THR A 149 21.45 -1.21 10.65
N GLN A 150 20.69 -2.26 10.90
CA GLN A 150 20.59 -3.42 10.01
C GLN A 150 19.93 -3.05 8.67
N LEU A 151 18.86 -2.24 8.71
CA LEU A 151 18.18 -1.73 7.53
C LEU A 151 19.15 -0.93 6.66
N ARG A 152 19.85 0.06 7.24
CA ARG A 152 20.85 0.88 6.53
C ARG A 152 21.94 0.04 5.87
N ALA A 153 22.45 -0.98 6.57
CA ALA A 153 23.45 -1.89 6.01
C ALA A 153 22.95 -2.71 4.81
N ALA A 154 21.66 -3.04 4.77
CA ALA A 154 21.06 -3.82 3.67
C ALA A 154 20.66 -2.95 2.47
N LEU A 155 20.41 -1.64 2.65
CA LEU A 155 19.90 -0.75 1.60
C LEU A 155 20.71 -0.70 0.30
N PRO A 156 22.07 -0.76 0.29
CA PRO A 156 22.82 -0.78 -0.95
C PRO A 156 22.38 -1.89 -1.91
N TRP A 157 22.06 -3.07 -1.38
CA TRP A 157 21.53 -4.16 -2.19
C TRP A 157 20.15 -3.84 -2.78
N LEU A 158 19.24 -3.28 -1.97
CA LEU A 158 17.90 -2.93 -2.42
C LEU A 158 17.94 -1.87 -3.53
N ARG A 159 18.76 -0.84 -3.36
CA ARG A 159 18.93 0.24 -4.35
C ARG A 159 19.51 -0.28 -5.66
N ALA A 160 20.40 -1.27 -5.61
CA ALA A 160 20.91 -1.93 -6.82
C ALA A 160 19.83 -2.73 -7.55
N GLN A 161 18.89 -3.36 -6.84
CA GLN A 161 17.78 -4.09 -7.45
C GLN A 161 16.67 -3.16 -7.95
N LEU A 162 16.46 -2.03 -7.27
CA LEU A 162 15.35 -1.10 -7.50
C LEU A 162 15.86 0.34 -7.64
N PRO A 163 16.55 0.68 -8.75
CA PRO A 163 17.10 2.02 -8.96
C PRO A 163 16.03 3.11 -9.07
N GLN A 164 14.76 2.74 -9.30
CA GLN A 164 13.63 3.66 -9.31
C GLN A 164 13.21 4.14 -7.91
N LEU A 165 13.67 3.49 -6.82
CA LEU A 165 13.44 3.98 -5.46
C LEU A 165 14.28 5.24 -5.21
N ARG A 166 13.64 6.40 -5.35
CA ARG A 166 14.25 7.73 -5.16
C ARG A 166 14.30 8.12 -3.69
N VAL A 167 13.23 7.82 -2.97
CA VAL A 167 13.08 8.17 -1.55
C VAL A 167 12.88 6.89 -0.75
N ILE A 168 13.73 6.65 0.24
CA ILE A 168 13.55 5.55 1.18
C ILE A 168 13.58 6.10 2.59
N THR A 169 12.58 5.75 3.39
CA THR A 169 12.47 6.22 4.77
C THR A 169 12.12 5.10 5.74
N ALA A 170 12.44 5.32 7.01
CA ALA A 170 11.90 4.55 8.12
C ALA A 170 11.02 5.47 8.98
N ASN A 171 9.74 5.14 9.07
CA ASN A 171 8.81 5.82 9.96
C ASN A 171 8.67 5.01 11.26
N ILE A 172 8.79 5.67 12.41
CA ILE A 172 8.74 5.00 13.72
C ILE A 172 7.35 5.18 14.33
N GLN A 173 6.59 4.09 14.40
CA GLN A 173 5.25 4.03 14.94
C GLN A 173 5.28 3.13 16.19
N PRO A 174 5.57 3.66 17.40
CA PRO A 174 5.72 2.84 18.60
C PRO A 174 4.38 2.42 19.20
N VAL A 175 3.33 3.19 18.95
CA VAL A 175 2.06 3.04 19.66
C VAL A 175 1.26 1.85 19.13
N HIS A 176 0.69 1.06 20.03
CA HIS A 176 -0.16 -0.07 19.65
C HIS A 176 -1.60 0.38 19.39
N MET A 177 -1.80 1.09 18.27
CA MET A 177 -3.08 1.62 17.82
C MET A 177 -3.25 1.38 16.32
N ALA A 178 -4.49 1.49 15.83
CA ALA A 178 -4.84 1.37 14.41
C ALA A 178 -4.46 2.64 13.61
N ILE A 179 -3.23 3.13 13.81
CA ILE A 179 -2.61 4.21 13.03
C ILE A 179 -1.47 3.63 12.18
N MET A 180 -1.31 4.16 10.98
CA MET A 180 -0.34 3.62 10.02
C MET A 180 1.07 4.13 10.26
N GLU A 181 1.20 5.41 10.59
CA GLU A 181 2.47 6.12 10.72
C GLU A 181 2.57 6.70 12.13
N GLY A 182 3.79 6.86 12.62
CA GLY A 182 4.11 7.65 13.80
C GLY A 182 4.73 8.99 13.42
N GLU A 183 5.12 9.73 14.45
CA GLU A 183 5.56 11.12 14.33
C GLU A 183 6.99 11.26 13.80
N THR A 184 7.83 10.25 14.02
CA THR A 184 9.25 10.28 13.63
C THR A 184 9.45 9.67 12.25
N GLU A 185 9.95 10.47 11.32
CA GLU A 185 10.38 10.03 9.99
C GLU A 185 11.89 10.14 9.86
N ILE A 186 12.55 9.07 9.42
CA ILE A 186 14.00 9.00 9.25
C ILE A 186 14.30 8.73 7.78
N TYR A 187 14.91 9.71 7.11
CA TYR A 187 15.37 9.54 5.74
C TYR A 187 16.58 8.61 5.66
N LEU A 188 16.54 7.69 4.69
CA LEU A 188 17.61 6.72 4.40
C LEU A 188 18.24 6.96 3.02
N THR A 189 17.79 7.99 2.31
CA THR A 189 18.30 8.50 1.04
C THR A 189 18.47 10.02 1.13
N ASP A 190 19.35 10.58 0.31
CA ASP A 190 19.59 12.03 0.27
C ASP A 190 18.37 12.79 -0.27
N GLN A 191 17.68 12.22 -1.26
CA GLN A 191 16.42 12.75 -1.77
C GLN A 191 15.30 12.50 -0.74
N GLN A 192 14.58 13.57 -0.41
CA GLN A 192 13.55 13.59 0.64
C GLN A 192 12.12 13.73 0.12
N ALA A 193 11.95 13.99 -1.18
CA ALA A 193 10.63 14.13 -1.80
C ALA A 193 10.61 13.50 -3.20
N LEU A 194 9.44 12.98 -3.59
CA LEU A 194 9.16 12.65 -4.98
C LEU A 194 8.71 13.90 -5.73
N ALA A 195 9.07 14.00 -7.00
CA ALA A 195 8.38 14.89 -7.91
C ALA A 195 6.97 14.33 -8.17
N GLU A 196 5.98 15.20 -8.37
CA GLU A 196 4.60 14.85 -8.74
C GLU A 196 4.14 15.78 -9.85
#